data_AF-A0A7J9GKJ5-F1
#
_entry.id   AF-A0A7J9GKJ5-F1
#
_cell.length_a   1.000
_cell.length_b   1.000
_cell.length_c   1.000
_cell.angle_alpha   90.00
_cell.angle_beta   90.00
_cell.angle_gamma   90.00
#
_symmetry.space_group_name_H-M   'P 1'
#
loop_
_entity.id
_entity.type
_entity.pdbx_description
1 polymer ?
#
loop_
_entity_poly.entity_id
_entity_poly.type
_entity_poly.pdbx_seq_one_letter_code
_entity_poly.pdbx_strand_id
1 'polypeptide(L)'
;KLAATPLGDNSVLAAPEYCNSNFTSYFTSTFWSNTYFSWTFANRKACYFNTGVMVIDLDRWREGDYTTKIEEWMEVQNRMRIYELGSLPPFLLVFAGNIVPVDHRWNQHGLGGDNFIGLCRDLHHGPVSLLHWSGKGKPWARLDANRPCPLDALWEPYDLLQPKTPFALDS
;
A
#
# COMPACT_ATOMS: atom_id res chain seq x y z
N LYS A 1 0.15 9.64 17.10
CA LYS A 1 1.15 9.71 16.00
C LYS A 1 1.28 8.30 15.42
N LEU A 2 1.41 8.13 14.10
CA LEU A 2 1.51 6.80 13.48
C LEU A 2 2.68 5.96 14.03
N ALA A 3 3.86 6.56 14.20
CA ALA A 3 5.03 5.86 14.72
C ALA A 3 4.89 5.32 16.16
N ALA A 4 3.86 5.75 16.90
CA ALA A 4 3.59 5.28 18.26
C ALA A 4 2.54 4.15 18.30
N THR A 5 2.17 3.57 17.15
CA THR A 5 1.27 2.43 17.08
C THR A 5 1.84 1.26 17.90
N PRO A 6 1.10 0.73 18.89
CA PRO A 6 1.56 -0.41 19.66
C PRO A 6 1.55 -1.68 18.79
N LEU A 7 2.73 -2.28 18.60
CA LEU A 7 2.89 -3.53 17.83
C LEU A 7 2.64 -4.80 18.66
N GLY A 8 2.43 -4.66 19.98
CA GLY A 8 2.34 -5.81 20.90
C GLY A 8 3.65 -6.59 20.95
N ASP A 9 3.59 -7.86 21.35
CA ASP A 9 4.79 -8.70 21.52
C ASP A 9 5.14 -9.53 20.28
N ASN A 10 4.14 -9.79 19.42
CA ASN A 10 4.24 -10.81 18.36
C ASN A 10 4.22 -10.24 16.93
N SER A 11 3.87 -8.96 16.75
CA SER A 11 3.82 -8.36 15.42
C SER A 11 5.06 -7.51 15.16
N VAL A 12 5.53 -7.57 13.93
CA VAL A 12 6.68 -6.78 13.44
C VAL A 12 6.22 -5.54 12.68
N LEU A 13 4.99 -5.56 12.19
CA LEU A 13 4.48 -4.58 11.24
C LEU A 13 3.05 -4.18 11.60
N ALA A 14 2.75 -2.90 11.38
CA ALA A 14 1.40 -2.37 11.37
C ALA A 14 1.11 -1.60 10.09
N ALA A 15 -0.10 -1.76 9.54
CA ALA A 15 -0.55 -1.10 8.33
C ALA A 15 -2.09 -1.05 8.26
N PRO A 16 -2.68 -0.18 7.43
CA PRO A 16 -4.12 -0.19 7.19
C PRO A 16 -4.56 -1.47 6.47
N GLU A 17 -5.50 -2.21 7.05
CA GLU A 17 -6.03 -3.47 6.50
C GLU A 17 -7.36 -3.29 5.76
N TYR A 18 -7.53 -4.00 4.65
CA TYR A 18 -8.73 -4.02 3.81
C TYR A 18 -9.16 -5.47 3.59
N CYS A 19 -9.90 -6.03 4.53
CA CYS A 19 -10.26 -7.46 4.53
C CYS A 19 -11.30 -7.87 3.46
N ASN A 20 -11.93 -6.91 2.77
CA ASN A 20 -12.87 -7.19 1.68
C ASN A 20 -12.17 -7.36 0.31
N SER A 21 -10.85 -7.24 0.26
CA SER A 21 -10.09 -7.38 -0.99
C SER A 21 -10.06 -8.82 -1.47
N ASN A 22 -10.25 -9.01 -2.77
CA ASN A 22 -10.17 -10.32 -3.41
C ASN A 22 -8.70 -10.69 -3.70
N PHE A 23 -8.16 -11.67 -2.99
CA PHE A 23 -6.78 -12.13 -3.16
C PHE A 23 -6.53 -12.77 -4.54
N THR A 24 -7.56 -13.26 -5.22
CA THR A 24 -7.39 -13.82 -6.58
C THR A 24 -7.02 -12.76 -7.62
N SER A 25 -7.16 -11.47 -7.30
CA SER A 25 -6.67 -10.37 -8.13
C SER A 25 -5.16 -10.10 -8.00
N TYR A 26 -4.49 -10.69 -7.00
CA TYR A 26 -3.07 -10.47 -6.73
C TYR A 26 -2.21 -11.70 -7.02
N PHE A 27 -2.79 -12.90 -6.91
CA PHE A 27 -2.10 -14.18 -7.11
C PHE A 27 -2.65 -14.91 -8.32
N THR A 28 -1.77 -15.53 -9.11
CA THR A 28 -2.14 -16.18 -10.37
C THR A 28 -2.86 -17.52 -10.14
N SER A 29 -3.49 -18.07 -11.18
CA SER A 29 -4.05 -19.42 -11.13
C SER A 29 -3.02 -20.48 -10.76
N THR A 30 -1.76 -20.30 -11.16
CA THR A 30 -0.62 -21.16 -10.79
C THR A 30 -0.37 -21.18 -9.29
N PHE A 31 -0.53 -20.05 -8.59
CA PHE A 31 -0.43 -20.01 -7.14
C PHE A 31 -1.56 -20.80 -6.48
N TRP A 32 -2.81 -20.55 -6.90
CA TRP A 32 -3.99 -21.16 -6.28
C TRP A 32 -4.14 -22.65 -6.57
N SER A 33 -3.68 -23.13 -7.72
CA SER A 33 -3.71 -24.55 -8.07
C SER A 33 -2.62 -25.37 -7.36
N ASN A 34 -1.56 -24.71 -6.87
CA ASN A 34 -0.52 -25.35 -6.10
C ASN A 34 -0.91 -25.34 -4.60
N THR A 35 -1.11 -26.53 -4.03
CA THR A 35 -1.49 -26.66 -2.62
C THR A 35 -0.41 -26.07 -1.70
N TYR A 36 0.87 -26.33 -1.94
CA TYR A 36 1.96 -25.82 -1.10
C TYR A 36 1.93 -24.28 -1.00
N PHE A 37 1.67 -23.60 -2.12
CA PHE A 37 1.58 -22.14 -2.13
C PHE A 37 0.30 -21.61 -1.49
N SER A 38 -0.86 -22.14 -1.88
CA SER A 38 -2.15 -21.70 -1.33
C SER A 38 -2.31 -21.97 0.17
N TRP A 39 -1.65 -23.02 0.70
CA TRP A 39 -1.57 -23.31 2.14
C TRP A 39 -0.96 -22.16 2.95
N THR A 40 -0.18 -21.25 2.35
CA THR A 40 0.37 -20.05 3.00
C THR A 40 -0.70 -19.23 3.72
N PHE A 41 -1.91 -19.16 3.15
CA PHE A 41 -3.02 -18.39 3.72
C PHE A 41 -4.02 -19.23 4.52
N ALA A 42 -3.97 -20.56 4.44
CA ALA A 42 -5.03 -21.44 4.98
C ALA A 42 -5.26 -21.27 6.49
N ASN A 43 -4.20 -20.99 7.25
CA ASN A 43 -4.27 -20.82 8.71
C ASN A 43 -4.25 -19.35 9.16
N ARG A 44 -4.49 -18.41 8.23
CA ARG A 44 -4.46 -16.97 8.52
C ARG A 44 -5.78 -16.34 8.13
N LYS A 45 -6.26 -15.41 8.94
CA LYS A 45 -7.29 -14.47 8.50
C LYS A 45 -6.63 -13.38 7.65
N ALA A 46 -6.17 -13.77 6.46
CA ALA A 46 -5.40 -12.90 5.59
C ALA A 46 -6.25 -11.73 5.09
N CYS A 47 -5.83 -10.51 5.43
CA CYS A 47 -6.37 -9.28 4.88
C CYS A 47 -5.33 -8.62 3.99
N TYR A 48 -5.80 -7.94 2.94
CA TYR A 48 -4.93 -7.08 2.16
C TYR A 48 -4.48 -5.92 3.07
N PHE A 49 -3.23 -5.53 2.99
CA PHE A 49 -2.78 -4.25 3.52
C PHE A 49 -1.97 -3.54 2.45
N ASN A 50 -1.99 -2.22 2.49
CA ASN A 50 -1.24 -1.42 1.52
C ASN A 50 0.17 -1.13 2.07
N THR A 51 1.20 -1.44 1.30
CA THR A 51 2.61 -1.18 1.68
C THR A 51 3.04 0.28 1.55
N GLY A 52 2.17 1.18 1.09
CA GLY A 52 2.48 2.60 0.98
C GLY A 52 2.67 3.30 2.32
N VAL A 53 2.09 2.75 3.39
CA VAL A 53 2.27 3.27 4.76
C VAL A 53 2.34 2.10 5.73
N MET A 54 3.47 1.97 6.42
CA MET A 54 3.71 0.91 7.40
C MET A 54 4.49 1.45 8.59
N VAL A 55 4.26 0.86 9.76
CA VAL A 55 5.12 0.99 10.94
C VAL A 55 5.81 -0.34 11.12
N ILE A 56 7.14 -0.33 11.20
CA ILE A 56 7.95 -1.54 11.27
C ILE A 56 8.84 -1.46 12.50
N ASP A 57 8.81 -2.51 13.32
CA ASP A 57 9.82 -2.77 14.34
C ASP A 57 11.08 -3.32 13.65
N LEU A 58 12.11 -2.48 13.57
CA LEU A 58 13.34 -2.84 12.85
C LEU A 58 14.17 -3.90 13.58
N ASP A 59 14.05 -4.03 14.89
CA ASP A 59 14.81 -5.01 15.65
C ASP A 59 14.18 -6.39 15.46
N ARG A 60 12.85 -6.51 15.62
CA ARG A 60 12.12 -7.74 15.29
C ARG A 60 12.20 -8.10 13.81
N TRP A 61 12.26 -7.10 12.92
CA TRP A 61 12.46 -7.34 11.50
C TRP A 61 13.77 -8.08 11.23
N ARG A 62 14.86 -7.66 11.87
CA ARG A 62 16.19 -8.29 11.74
C ARG A 62 16.23 -9.64 12.45
N GLU A 63 15.72 -9.73 13.68
CA GLU A 63 15.69 -10.97 14.46
C GLU A 63 14.89 -12.08 13.77
N GLY A 64 13.76 -11.72 13.14
CA GLY A 64 12.91 -12.67 12.43
C GLY A 64 13.32 -12.93 10.97
N ASP A 65 14.43 -12.35 10.51
CA ASP A 65 14.98 -12.49 9.16
C ASP A 65 13.94 -12.29 8.03
N TYR A 66 13.13 -11.23 8.16
CA TYR A 66 12.00 -11.02 7.26
C TYR A 66 12.42 -10.55 5.85
N THR A 67 13.60 -9.94 5.71
CA THR A 67 14.16 -9.62 4.39
C THR A 67 14.34 -10.89 3.57
N THR A 68 15.02 -11.91 4.12
CA THR A 68 15.26 -13.16 3.42
C THR A 68 13.95 -13.89 3.11
N LYS A 69 12.99 -13.94 4.03
CA LYS A 69 11.65 -14.53 3.77
C LYS A 69 10.92 -13.87 2.60
N ILE A 70 11.05 -12.55 2.44
CA ILE A 70 10.47 -11.83 1.30
C ILE A 70 11.21 -12.19 0.01
N GLU A 71 12.54 -12.18 0.05
CA GLU A 71 13.40 -12.48 -1.09
C GLU A 71 13.19 -13.91 -1.60
N GLU A 72 12.98 -14.89 -0.72
CA GLU A 72 12.63 -16.27 -1.08
C GLU A 72 11.37 -16.34 -1.95
N TRP A 73 10.31 -15.59 -1.59
CA TRP A 73 9.10 -15.51 -2.41
C TRP A 73 9.35 -14.78 -3.74
N MET A 74 10.25 -13.80 -3.76
CA MET A 74 10.67 -13.14 -5.00
C MET A 74 11.45 -14.09 -5.92
N GLU A 75 12.26 -14.98 -5.36
CA GLU A 75 12.93 -16.04 -6.14
C GLU A 75 11.94 -17.05 -6.71
N VAL A 76 10.93 -17.46 -5.95
CA VAL A 76 9.85 -18.31 -6.45
C VAL A 76 9.15 -17.64 -7.64
N GLN A 77 8.78 -16.36 -7.51
CA GLN A 77 8.21 -15.58 -8.61
C GLN A 77 9.11 -15.51 -9.84
N ASN A 78 10.42 -15.34 -9.63
CA ASN A 78 11.40 -15.26 -10.73
C ASN A 78 11.48 -16.57 -11.53
N ARG A 79 11.28 -17.72 -10.87
CA ARG A 79 11.26 -19.04 -11.51
C ARG A 79 9.89 -19.38 -12.09
N MET A 80 8.81 -18.95 -11.44
CA MET A 80 7.44 -19.28 -11.78
C MET A 80 6.51 -18.12 -11.39
N ARG A 81 5.74 -17.61 -12.35
CA ARG A 81 4.81 -16.51 -12.09
C ARG A 81 3.64 -16.95 -11.19
N ILE A 82 3.72 -16.60 -9.91
CA ILE A 82 2.73 -16.91 -8.88
C ILE A 82 1.90 -15.69 -8.44
N TYR A 83 2.33 -14.48 -8.76
CA TYR A 83 1.56 -13.26 -8.49
C TYR A 83 1.72 -12.21 -9.59
N GLU A 84 0.83 -11.22 -9.55
CA GLU A 84 0.87 -10.06 -10.46
C GLU A 84 1.96 -9.06 -10.07
N LEU A 85 2.38 -8.23 -11.03
CA LEU A 85 3.52 -7.32 -10.86
C LEU A 85 3.37 -6.37 -9.66
N GLY A 86 4.49 -6.09 -9.00
CA GLY A 86 4.59 -5.13 -7.90
C GLY A 86 5.37 -5.70 -6.71
N SER A 87 5.62 -4.84 -5.72
CA SER A 87 6.32 -5.21 -4.49
C SER A 87 5.38 -5.74 -3.40
N LEU A 88 4.06 -5.59 -3.56
CA LEU A 88 3.09 -5.94 -2.53
C LEU A 88 2.93 -7.45 -2.30
N PRO A 89 2.80 -8.32 -3.33
CA PRO A 89 2.46 -9.72 -3.09
C PRO A 89 3.43 -10.48 -2.17
N PRO A 90 4.77 -10.29 -2.24
CA PRO A 90 5.70 -10.86 -1.27
C PRO A 90 5.40 -10.46 0.19
N PHE A 91 5.02 -9.21 0.43
CA PHE A 91 4.62 -8.75 1.77
C PHE A 91 3.33 -9.43 2.23
N LEU A 92 2.36 -9.64 1.33
CA LEU A 92 1.14 -10.37 1.68
C LEU A 92 1.45 -11.83 2.04
N LEU A 93 2.32 -12.50 1.28
CA LEU A 93 2.73 -13.89 1.54
C LEU A 93 3.37 -14.06 2.92
N VAL A 94 4.18 -13.08 3.34
CA VAL A 94 4.88 -13.11 4.63
C VAL A 94 3.98 -12.66 5.78
N PHE A 95 3.19 -11.60 5.59
CA PHE A 95 2.57 -10.87 6.71
C PHE A 95 1.04 -10.86 6.73
N ALA A 96 0.32 -11.17 5.64
CA ALA A 96 -1.13 -11.04 5.64
C ALA A 96 -1.78 -11.89 6.74
N GLY A 97 -2.56 -11.23 7.61
CA GLY A 97 -3.18 -11.84 8.80
C GLY A 97 -2.30 -11.86 10.07
N ASN A 98 -1.08 -11.34 10.01
CA ASN A 98 -0.11 -11.32 11.12
C ASN A 98 0.44 -9.90 11.40
N ILE A 99 -0.36 -8.87 11.14
CA ILE A 99 0.02 -7.46 11.36
C ILE A 99 -0.94 -6.80 12.35
N VAL A 100 -0.52 -5.66 12.90
CA VAL A 100 -1.43 -4.80 13.67
C VAL A 100 -2.18 -3.87 12.71
N PRO A 101 -3.52 -3.85 12.71
CA PRO A 101 -4.28 -2.90 11.91
C PRO A 101 -4.11 -1.48 12.45
N VAL A 102 -3.95 -0.51 11.56
CA VAL A 102 -4.03 0.92 11.90
C VAL A 102 -5.19 1.60 11.19
N ASP A 103 -5.63 2.72 11.74
CA ASP A 103 -6.72 3.54 11.22
C ASP A 103 -6.50 3.91 9.73
N HIS A 104 -7.54 3.76 8.90
CA HIS A 104 -7.52 4.05 7.47
C HIS A 104 -7.23 5.51 7.14
N ARG A 105 -7.33 6.43 8.10
CA ARG A 105 -6.91 7.83 7.96
C ARG A 105 -5.46 7.98 7.49
N TRP A 106 -4.63 6.99 7.80
CA TRP A 106 -3.22 6.97 7.44
C TRP A 106 -2.96 6.55 6.00
N ASN A 107 -3.96 6.15 5.22
CA ASN A 107 -3.76 5.77 3.83
C ASN A 107 -5.03 5.88 2.97
N GLN A 108 -5.38 7.10 2.58
CA GLN A 108 -6.42 7.34 1.57
C GLN A 108 -5.87 7.01 0.17
N HIS A 109 -5.78 5.71 -0.12
CA HIS A 109 -5.21 5.19 -1.36
C HIS A 109 -6.20 5.13 -2.52
N GLY A 110 -5.67 4.91 -3.72
CA GLY A 110 -6.44 4.79 -4.96
C GLY A 110 -6.76 6.13 -5.63
N LEU A 111 -6.19 7.24 -5.14
CA LEU A 111 -6.46 8.58 -5.69
C LEU A 111 -5.84 8.78 -7.09
N GLY A 112 -4.97 7.87 -7.50
CA GLY A 112 -4.45 7.81 -8.86
C GLY A 112 -5.45 7.27 -9.89
N GLY A 113 -6.68 6.95 -9.47
CA GLY A 113 -7.76 6.49 -10.33
C GLY A 113 -7.61 5.04 -10.79
N ASP A 114 -8.68 4.52 -11.40
CA ASP A 114 -8.66 3.22 -12.07
C ASP A 114 -7.86 3.33 -13.37
N ASN A 115 -7.01 2.32 -13.62
CA ASN A 115 -6.08 2.25 -14.75
C ASN A 115 -6.76 2.21 -16.12
N PHE A 116 -8.10 2.06 -16.17
CA PHE A 116 -8.85 1.89 -17.42
C PHE A 116 -9.71 3.10 -17.82
N ILE A 117 -10.23 3.90 -16.89
CA ILE A 117 -11.26 4.92 -17.20
C ILE A 117 -10.83 6.32 -16.74
N GLY A 118 -9.77 6.46 -15.93
CA GLY A 118 -9.32 7.76 -15.43
C GLY A 118 -10.33 8.44 -14.49
N LEU A 119 -11.24 7.67 -13.89
CA LEU A 119 -12.24 8.19 -12.96
C LEU A 119 -11.57 8.68 -11.67
N CYS A 120 -12.02 9.83 -11.19
CA CYS A 120 -11.67 10.35 -9.89
C CYS A 120 -12.35 9.51 -8.81
N ARG A 121 -11.59 9.16 -7.77
CA ARG A 121 -12.08 8.41 -6.62
C ARG A 121 -12.25 9.35 -5.44
N ASP A 122 -13.36 9.21 -4.72
CA ASP A 122 -13.57 9.89 -3.44
C ASP A 122 -12.72 9.29 -2.31
N LEU A 123 -12.58 10.06 -1.24
CA LEU A 123 -11.96 9.61 0.01
C LEU A 123 -12.81 8.51 0.65
N HIS A 124 -12.15 7.60 1.37
CA HIS A 124 -12.84 6.64 2.21
C HIS A 124 -13.45 7.38 3.40
N HIS A 125 -14.51 6.82 3.98
CA HIS A 125 -15.14 7.41 5.16
C HIS A 125 -14.17 7.52 6.35
N GLY A 126 -14.32 8.59 7.13
CA GLY A 126 -13.57 8.79 8.36
C GLY A 126 -12.58 9.95 8.29
N PRO A 127 -11.77 10.13 9.34
CA PRO A 127 -10.76 11.18 9.37
C PRO A 127 -9.65 10.91 8.34
N VAL A 128 -8.95 11.98 7.95
CA VAL A 128 -7.89 11.92 6.93
C VAL A 128 -6.59 12.47 7.51
N SER A 129 -5.49 11.80 7.24
CA SER A 129 -4.15 12.24 7.64
C SER A 129 -3.10 12.04 6.55
N LEU A 130 -3.35 11.16 5.57
CA LEU A 130 -2.47 10.96 4.43
C LEU A 130 -3.29 10.63 3.18
N LEU A 131 -3.00 11.35 2.09
CA LEU A 131 -3.54 11.14 0.76
C LEU A 131 -2.53 10.37 -0.10
N HIS A 132 -2.97 9.31 -0.76
CA HIS A 132 -2.10 8.42 -1.53
C HIS A 132 -2.62 8.26 -2.96
N TRP A 133 -1.98 8.98 -3.90
CA TRP A 133 -2.17 8.85 -5.35
C TRP A 133 -1.50 7.58 -5.92
N SER A 134 -1.86 6.43 -5.35
CA SER A 134 -1.49 5.12 -5.89
C SER A 134 -2.23 4.88 -7.22
N GLY A 135 -1.55 4.32 -8.21
CA GLY A 135 -2.07 4.15 -9.57
C GLY A 135 -1.37 5.07 -10.58
N LYS A 136 -1.87 5.09 -11.82
CA LYS A 136 -1.26 5.80 -12.95
C LYS A 136 -1.57 7.31 -12.99
N GLY A 137 -2.75 7.74 -12.54
CA GLY A 137 -3.16 9.14 -12.59
C GLY A 137 -2.47 9.98 -11.53
N LYS A 138 -1.32 10.56 -11.85
CA LYS A 138 -0.60 11.42 -10.90
C LYS A 138 -1.18 12.84 -10.88
N PRO A 139 -1.22 13.51 -9.72
CA PRO A 139 -1.83 14.83 -9.59
C PRO A 139 -1.15 15.85 -10.51
N TRP A 140 0.19 15.90 -10.54
CA TRP A 140 0.95 16.78 -11.45
C TRP A 140 0.57 16.55 -12.92
N ALA A 141 0.53 15.29 -13.36
CA ALA A 141 0.20 14.97 -14.75
C ALA A 141 -1.23 15.39 -15.14
N ARG A 142 -2.19 15.30 -14.20
CA ARG A 142 -3.58 15.72 -14.43
C ARG A 142 -3.74 17.24 -14.40
N LEU A 143 -3.01 17.92 -13.51
CA LEU A 143 -2.95 19.38 -13.43
C LEU A 143 -2.35 19.97 -14.71
N ASP A 144 -1.19 19.46 -15.15
CA ASP A 144 -0.51 19.89 -16.39
C ASP A 144 -1.37 19.65 -17.64
N ALA A 145 -2.15 18.56 -17.64
CA ALA A 145 -3.09 18.24 -18.72
C ALA A 145 -4.41 19.02 -18.64
N ASN A 146 -4.57 19.92 -17.66
CA ASN A 146 -5.80 20.67 -17.38
C ASN A 146 -7.05 19.76 -17.24
N ARG A 147 -6.87 18.60 -16.61
CA ARG A 147 -7.92 17.61 -16.31
C ARG A 147 -7.79 17.11 -14.86
N PRO A 148 -7.79 18.00 -13.86
CA PRO A 148 -7.58 17.60 -12.47
C PRO A 148 -8.78 16.84 -11.92
N CYS A 149 -8.50 15.89 -11.02
CA CYS A 149 -9.49 15.44 -10.05
C CYS A 149 -9.63 16.45 -8.91
N PRO A 150 -10.78 16.53 -8.23
CA PRO A 150 -11.00 17.50 -7.15
C PRO A 150 -9.90 17.50 -6.07
N LEU A 151 -9.38 16.31 -5.74
CA LEU A 151 -8.33 16.17 -4.72
C LEU A 151 -6.93 16.59 -5.20
N ASP A 152 -6.68 16.68 -6.51
CA ASP A 152 -5.34 17.04 -7.03
C ASP A 152 -4.93 18.46 -6.65
N ALA A 153 -5.91 19.36 -6.48
CA ALA A 153 -5.69 20.71 -5.97
C ALA A 153 -5.07 20.72 -4.55
N LEU A 154 -5.23 19.66 -3.76
CA LEU A 154 -4.57 19.53 -2.46
C LEU A 154 -3.08 19.19 -2.57
N TRP A 155 -2.64 18.62 -3.70
CA TRP A 155 -1.24 18.35 -3.99
C TRP A 155 -0.53 19.58 -4.57
N GLU A 156 -1.25 20.40 -5.35
CA GLU A 156 -0.74 21.54 -6.09
C GLU A 156 0.18 22.50 -5.28
N PRO A 157 -0.07 22.85 -4.00
CA PRO A 157 0.84 23.70 -3.23
C PRO A 157 2.23 23.09 -2.96
N TYR A 158 2.38 21.78 -3.16
CA TYR A 158 3.61 21.03 -2.95
C TYR A 158 4.35 20.73 -4.26
N ASP A 159 3.87 21.24 -5.40
CA ASP A 159 4.58 21.15 -6.66
C ASP A 159 5.84 22.03 -6.62
N LEU A 160 7.02 21.40 -6.67
CA LEU A 160 8.30 22.09 -6.62
C LEU A 160 8.72 22.69 -7.97
N LEU A 161 8.12 22.25 -9.07
CA LEU A 161 8.44 22.72 -10.43
C LEU A 161 7.60 23.92 -10.85
N GLN A 162 6.43 24.10 -10.23
CA GLN A 162 5.64 25.31 -10.36
C GLN A 162 5.94 26.24 -9.19
N PRO A 163 6.79 27.28 -9.35
CA PRO A 163 6.97 28.27 -8.31
C PRO A 163 5.66 29.03 -8.12
N LYS A 164 4.84 28.62 -7.17
CA LYS A 164 3.81 29.50 -6.63
C LYS A 164 4.54 30.64 -5.93
N THR A 165 4.22 31.86 -6.33
CA THR A 165 4.67 33.10 -5.71
C THR A 165 4.67 32.94 -4.19
N PRO A 166 5.75 33.36 -3.51
CA PRO A 166 6.10 32.83 -2.22
C PRO A 166 4.97 33.06 -1.23
N PHE A 167 4.76 32.11 -0.33
CA PHE A 167 4.39 32.47 1.02
C PHE A 167 5.26 33.68 1.41
N ALA A 168 4.64 34.86 1.46
CA ALA A 168 5.23 35.98 2.18
C ALA A 168 5.32 35.48 3.62
N LEU A 169 6.53 35.09 4.02
CA LEU A 169 6.87 35.00 5.42
C LEU A 169 6.80 36.44 5.92
N ASP A 170 5.65 36.81 6.48
CA ASP A 170 5.51 38.04 7.24
C ASP A 170 6.60 38.02 8.32
N SER A 171 7.54 38.96 8.21
CA SER A 171 8.60 39.22 9.18
C SER A 171 8.08 40.04 10.36
#